data_AF-A0AAE9A6X0-F1
#
_entry.id   AF-A0AAE9A6X0-F1
#
_cell.length_a   1.000
_cell.length_b   1.000
_cell.length_c   1.000
_cell.angle_alpha   90.00
_cell.angle_beta   90.00
_cell.angle_gamma   90.00
#
_symmetry.space_group_name_H-M   'P 1'
#
loop_
_entity.id
_entity.type
_entity.pdbx_description
1 polymer ?
#
loop_
_entity_poly.entity_id
_entity_poly.type
_entity_poly.pdbx_seq_one_letter_code
_entity_poly.pdbx_strand_id
1 'polypeptide(L)'
;MSSKLDEACLKDPKIIYYEFRSGLPIFECYKNFCNRMELDSINFIEFEFWFQRFSAGNFDLDYDRSKDPKYRTITDMPVDVFQKICENLGEDYQEDYRFVFRHVCKSFRALADSWIPTFTEISIKSKSDAIIVKFDDEEIEYTDGNRAISDLTSILAYPDLKFHEFEFNSNLDKRFLERLVLKLESLKLKIHVAYFHLNSDNWEYHKRLLPFYRTETVGTVSIYGSQTWVSEFIEKIALKSKNKLFSNMELNVHSLHVKEATKIIKNLLQFSKLEYCYLDVDSRSNFQLKKNIERLGAKIQGFRSDIFHYPILYSTDFFEIKFDCEGIFIERKSKST
;
A
#
# COMPACT_ATOMS: atom_id res chain seq x y z
N MET A 1 -0.73 -16.46 -48.60
CA MET A 1 -0.25 -15.17 -49.15
C MET A 1 -1.48 -14.44 -49.66
N SER A 2 -2.02 -13.51 -48.88
CA SER A 2 -3.09 -12.62 -49.35
C SER A 2 -2.48 -11.69 -50.41
N SER A 3 -3.15 -11.50 -51.54
CA SER A 3 -2.61 -10.71 -52.64
C SER A 3 -2.70 -9.23 -52.30
N LYS A 4 -1.77 -8.40 -52.78
CA LYS A 4 -1.85 -6.92 -52.62
C LYS A 4 -3.15 -6.32 -53.21
N LEU A 5 -3.88 -7.08 -54.03
CA LEU A 5 -5.21 -6.74 -54.55
C LEU A 5 -6.31 -6.91 -53.50
N ASP A 6 -6.20 -7.91 -52.61
CA ASP A 6 -7.16 -8.14 -51.52
C ASP A 6 -7.05 -7.05 -50.44
N GLU A 7 -5.83 -6.61 -50.10
CA GLU A 7 -5.61 -5.51 -49.14
C GLU A 7 -6.15 -4.15 -49.61
N ALA A 8 -6.17 -3.90 -50.93
CA ALA A 8 -6.67 -2.64 -51.50
C ALA A 8 -8.21 -2.57 -51.52
N CYS A 9 -8.88 -3.69 -51.80
CA CYS A 9 -10.35 -3.78 -51.75
C CYS A 9 -10.90 -3.66 -50.33
N LEU A 10 -10.15 -4.14 -49.33
CA LEU A 10 -10.53 -4.09 -47.93
C LEU A 10 -10.53 -2.66 -47.34
N LYS A 11 -9.85 -1.70 -47.99
CA LYS A 11 -9.79 -0.28 -47.60
C LYS A 11 -10.67 0.63 -48.45
N ASP A 12 -11.53 0.08 -49.32
CA ASP A 12 -12.36 0.87 -50.22
C ASP A 12 -13.45 1.66 -49.46
N PRO A 13 -13.45 3.01 -49.49
CA PRO A 13 -14.47 3.85 -48.86
C PRO A 13 -15.91 3.54 -49.29
N LYS A 14 -16.11 2.90 -50.46
CA LYS A 14 -17.44 2.45 -50.94
C LYS A 14 -18.12 1.48 -49.98
N ILE A 15 -17.34 0.64 -49.31
CA ILE A 15 -17.89 -0.36 -48.39
C ILE A 15 -18.33 0.32 -47.08
N ILE A 16 -17.56 1.31 -46.62
CA ILE A 16 -17.96 2.17 -45.49
C ILE A 16 -19.21 2.98 -45.84
N TYR A 17 -19.34 3.46 -47.08
CA TYR A 17 -20.55 4.15 -47.54
C TYR A 17 -21.78 3.24 -47.48
N TYR A 18 -21.65 1.95 -47.83
CA TYR A 18 -22.74 0.99 -47.68
C TYR A 18 -23.20 0.89 -46.21
N GLU A 19 -22.25 0.83 -45.27
CA GLU A 19 -22.55 0.81 -43.82
C GLU A 19 -23.24 2.09 -43.37
N PHE A 20 -22.74 3.24 -43.79
CA PHE A 20 -23.32 4.55 -43.48
C PHE A 20 -24.80 4.64 -43.90
N ARG A 21 -25.15 4.12 -45.08
CA ARG A 21 -26.55 4.10 -45.56
C ARG A 21 -27.50 3.24 -44.73
N SER A 22 -27.00 2.38 -43.85
CA SER A 22 -27.87 1.62 -42.94
C SER A 22 -28.59 2.52 -41.93
N GLY A 23 -28.09 3.73 -41.68
CA GLY A 23 -28.66 4.69 -40.74
C GLY A 23 -28.47 4.31 -39.26
N LEU A 24 -27.66 3.28 -38.98
CA LEU A 24 -27.36 2.86 -37.61
C LEU A 24 -26.30 3.77 -36.96
N PRO A 25 -26.20 3.79 -35.62
CA PRO A 25 -25.12 4.48 -34.93
C PRO A 25 -23.74 4.01 -35.42
N ILE A 26 -22.78 4.94 -35.52
CA ILE A 26 -21.45 4.71 -36.10
C ILE A 26 -20.73 3.47 -35.56
N PHE A 27 -20.84 3.19 -34.26
CA PHE A 27 -20.18 2.05 -33.64
C PHE A 27 -20.83 0.72 -34.02
N GLU A 28 -22.15 0.69 -34.21
CA GLU A 28 -22.86 -0.49 -34.72
C GLU A 28 -22.53 -0.74 -36.20
N CYS A 29 -22.45 0.33 -37.01
CA CYS A 29 -21.96 0.26 -38.38
C CYS A 29 -20.53 -0.31 -38.45
N TYR A 30 -19.63 0.11 -37.57
CA TYR A 30 -18.26 -0.42 -37.51
C TYR A 30 -18.21 -1.90 -37.11
N LYS A 31 -19.00 -2.33 -36.11
CA LYS A 31 -19.10 -3.75 -35.76
C LYS A 31 -19.61 -4.59 -36.93
N ASN A 32 -20.66 -4.11 -37.61
CA ASN A 32 -21.23 -4.80 -38.78
C ASN A 32 -20.22 -4.89 -39.93
N PHE A 33 -19.43 -3.83 -40.13
CA PHE A 33 -18.32 -3.82 -41.08
C PHE A 33 -17.26 -4.87 -40.74
N CYS A 34 -16.76 -4.87 -39.49
CA CYS A 34 -15.76 -5.83 -39.03
C CYS A 34 -16.24 -7.29 -39.12
N ASN A 35 -17.51 -7.54 -38.81
CA ASN A 35 -18.10 -8.87 -38.93
C ASN A 35 -18.16 -9.36 -40.39
N ARG A 36 -18.26 -8.45 -41.35
CA ARG A 36 -18.38 -8.78 -42.78
C ARG A 36 -17.04 -8.91 -43.51
N MET A 37 -16.04 -8.12 -43.11
CA MET A 37 -14.82 -7.90 -43.92
C MET A 37 -13.59 -8.68 -43.42
N GLU A 38 -13.79 -9.63 -42.49
CA GLU A 38 -12.74 -10.27 -41.67
C GLU A 38 -11.95 -9.26 -40.82
N LEU A 39 -11.52 -9.67 -39.62
CA LEU A 39 -10.81 -8.80 -38.67
C LEU A 39 -9.49 -8.31 -39.29
N ASP A 40 -9.19 -7.01 -39.15
CA ASP A 40 -7.94 -6.30 -39.54
C ASP A 40 -7.91 -5.53 -40.88
N SER A 41 -9.04 -5.35 -41.56
CA SER A 41 -9.11 -4.55 -42.80
C SER A 41 -8.95 -3.03 -42.61
N ILE A 42 -9.73 -2.44 -41.71
CA ILE A 42 -9.75 -0.98 -41.42
C ILE A 42 -9.88 -0.77 -39.91
N ASN A 43 -9.11 0.16 -39.33
CA ASN A 43 -9.27 0.55 -37.92
C ASN A 43 -10.41 1.55 -37.72
N PHE A 44 -10.91 1.66 -36.48
CA PHE A 44 -12.03 2.54 -36.18
C PHE A 44 -11.80 4.01 -36.57
N ILE A 45 -10.57 4.53 -36.48
CA ILE A 45 -10.25 5.93 -36.82
C ILE A 45 -10.39 6.19 -38.34
N GLU A 46 -9.98 5.24 -39.17
CA GLU A 46 -10.17 5.31 -40.63
C GLU A 46 -11.64 5.13 -41.00
N PHE A 47 -12.35 4.20 -40.34
CA PHE A 47 -13.79 4.05 -40.52
C PHE A 47 -14.56 5.32 -40.14
N GLU A 48 -14.26 5.89 -38.97
CA GLU A 48 -14.90 7.09 -38.45
C GLU A 48 -14.68 8.28 -39.38
N PHE A 49 -13.47 8.46 -39.91
CA PHE A 49 -13.17 9.53 -40.86
C PHE A 49 -14.13 9.52 -42.07
N TRP A 50 -14.26 8.36 -42.73
CA TRP A 50 -15.15 8.23 -43.89
C TRP A 50 -16.62 8.36 -43.50
N PHE A 51 -17.02 7.77 -42.38
CA PHE A 51 -18.38 7.88 -41.86
C PHE A 51 -18.78 9.34 -41.58
N GLN A 52 -17.90 10.12 -40.95
CA GLN A 52 -18.14 11.53 -40.64
C GLN A 52 -18.19 12.39 -41.91
N ARG A 53 -17.38 12.08 -42.93
CA ARG A 53 -17.48 12.75 -44.24
C ARG A 53 -18.85 12.53 -44.89
N PHE A 54 -19.31 11.28 -44.91
CA PHE A 54 -20.63 10.96 -45.46
C PHE A 54 -21.75 11.62 -44.65
N SER A 55 -21.62 11.65 -43.32
CA SER A 55 -22.53 12.36 -42.42
C SER A 55 -22.61 13.86 -42.72
N ALA A 56 -21.48 14.48 -43.07
CA ALA A 56 -21.40 15.88 -43.49
C ALA A 56 -21.84 16.12 -44.95
N GLY A 57 -22.32 15.09 -45.66
CA GLY A 57 -22.77 15.19 -47.05
C GLY A 57 -21.64 15.19 -48.10
N ASN A 58 -20.41 14.86 -47.70
CA ASN A 58 -19.27 14.77 -48.60
C ASN A 58 -19.04 13.31 -49.04
N PHE A 59 -19.43 13.00 -50.28
CA PHE A 59 -19.38 11.65 -50.86
C PHE A 59 -18.24 11.45 -51.87
N ASP A 60 -17.23 12.32 -51.88
CA ASP A 60 -16.03 12.13 -52.70
C ASP A 60 -15.22 10.94 -52.17
N LEU A 61 -15.25 9.83 -52.90
CA LEU A 61 -14.62 8.55 -52.56
C LEU A 61 -13.13 8.52 -52.91
N ASP A 62 -12.67 9.41 -53.79
CA ASP A 62 -11.28 9.49 -54.25
C ASP A 62 -10.46 10.47 -53.41
N TYR A 63 -11.01 10.88 -52.25
CA TYR A 63 -10.37 11.85 -51.38
C TYR A 63 -9.04 11.35 -50.82
N ASP A 64 -8.00 12.12 -51.12
CA ASP A 64 -6.65 11.86 -50.65
C ASP A 64 -6.46 12.35 -49.19
N ARG A 65 -6.71 11.43 -48.25
CA ARG A 65 -6.50 11.66 -46.81
C ARG A 65 -5.05 12.01 -46.45
N SER A 66 -4.07 11.70 -47.30
CA SER A 66 -2.65 11.98 -46.98
C SER A 66 -2.33 13.47 -46.81
N LYS A 67 -3.21 14.34 -47.31
CA LYS A 67 -3.10 15.80 -47.22
C LYS A 67 -3.67 16.38 -45.92
N ASP A 68 -4.44 15.60 -45.17
CA ASP A 68 -5.02 16.06 -43.92
C ASP A 68 -3.98 16.02 -42.79
N PRO A 69 -4.10 16.91 -41.78
CA PRO A 69 -3.36 16.76 -40.55
C PRO A 69 -3.60 15.37 -39.96
N LYS A 70 -2.55 14.74 -39.44
CA LYS A 70 -2.71 13.47 -38.72
C LYS A 70 -3.78 13.62 -37.64
N TYR A 71 -4.65 12.62 -37.57
CA TYR A 71 -5.69 12.56 -36.55
C TYR A 71 -5.05 12.66 -35.17
N ARG A 72 -5.53 13.59 -34.35
CA ARG A 72 -5.05 13.77 -32.99
C ARG A 72 -5.78 12.80 -32.08
N THR A 73 -5.02 12.10 -31.27
CA THR A 73 -5.51 11.24 -30.20
C THR A 73 -5.59 12.02 -28.89
N ILE A 74 -6.25 11.45 -27.88
CA ILE A 74 -6.29 12.07 -26.54
C ILE A 74 -4.87 12.28 -25.95
N THR A 75 -3.89 11.48 -26.38
CA THR A 75 -2.50 11.62 -25.93
C THR A 75 -1.73 12.75 -26.63
N ASP A 76 -2.26 13.31 -27.71
CA ASP A 76 -1.71 14.48 -28.39
C ASP A 76 -2.22 15.80 -27.77
N MET A 77 -3.11 15.71 -26.78
CA MET A 77 -3.65 16.86 -26.07
C MET A 77 -2.58 17.47 -25.16
N PRO A 78 -2.39 18.80 -25.17
CA PRO A 78 -1.54 19.48 -24.19
C PRO A 78 -1.95 19.13 -22.76
N VAL A 79 -0.95 18.89 -21.89
CA VAL A 79 -1.18 18.42 -20.51
C VAL A 79 -2.01 19.41 -19.68
N ASP A 80 -1.88 20.71 -19.94
CA ASP A 80 -2.63 21.77 -19.28
C ASP A 80 -4.13 21.76 -19.65
N VAL A 81 -4.46 21.41 -20.89
CA VAL A 81 -5.85 21.23 -21.32
C VAL A 81 -6.42 19.97 -20.69
N PHE A 82 -5.66 18.87 -20.67
CA PHE A 82 -6.08 17.64 -20.03
C PHE A 82 -6.30 17.82 -18.52
N GLN A 83 -5.39 18.53 -17.85
CA GLN A 83 -5.52 18.85 -16.43
C GLN A 83 -6.79 19.65 -16.15
N LYS A 84 -7.10 20.66 -16.97
CA LYS A 84 -8.38 21.41 -16.86
C LYS A 84 -9.61 20.52 -17.02
N ILE A 85 -9.56 19.50 -17.89
CA ILE A 85 -10.65 18.53 -18.01
C ILE A 85 -10.77 17.74 -16.70
N CYS A 86 -9.65 17.26 -16.15
CA CYS A 86 -9.65 16.52 -14.89
C CYS A 86 -10.12 17.35 -13.69
N GLU A 87 -9.80 18.65 -13.64
CA GLU A 87 -10.29 19.57 -12.61
C GLU A 87 -11.83 19.69 -12.58
N ASN A 88 -12.52 19.33 -13.68
CA ASN A 88 -13.98 19.27 -13.70
C ASN A 88 -14.55 17.96 -13.09
N LEU A 89 -13.71 17.02 -12.68
CA LEU A 89 -14.13 15.75 -12.06
C LEU A 89 -14.31 15.84 -10.54
N GLY A 90 -13.95 16.97 -9.92
CA GLY A 90 -14.02 17.18 -8.46
C GLY A 90 -12.68 17.65 -7.89
N GLU A 91 -12.65 18.06 -6.63
CA GLU A 91 -11.41 18.49 -5.95
C GLU A 91 -10.46 17.30 -5.73
N ASP A 92 -11.00 16.12 -5.41
CA ASP A 92 -10.24 14.92 -5.06
C ASP A 92 -9.96 13.99 -6.25
N TYR A 93 -10.12 14.49 -7.49
CA TYR A 93 -10.04 13.68 -8.71
C TYR A 93 -8.72 12.91 -8.85
N GLN A 94 -7.62 13.43 -8.30
CA GLN A 94 -6.31 12.80 -8.39
C GLN A 94 -6.25 11.49 -7.61
N GLU A 95 -7.00 11.39 -6.52
CA GLU A 95 -7.09 10.21 -5.68
C GLU A 95 -8.09 9.22 -6.30
N ASP A 96 -9.32 9.69 -6.52
CA ASP A 96 -10.45 8.90 -7.04
C ASP A 96 -10.13 8.20 -8.36
N TYR A 97 -9.45 8.92 -9.26
CA TYR A 97 -9.18 8.43 -10.61
C TYR A 97 -7.73 7.97 -10.81
N ARG A 98 -6.87 7.98 -9.78
CA ARG A 98 -5.46 7.59 -9.90
C ARG A 98 -5.30 6.28 -10.64
N PHE A 99 -5.90 5.22 -10.11
CA PHE A 99 -5.71 3.86 -10.61
C PHE A 99 -6.40 3.65 -11.95
N VAL A 100 -7.54 4.32 -12.16
CA VAL A 100 -8.23 4.37 -13.45
C VAL A 100 -7.29 4.91 -14.52
N PHE A 101 -6.72 6.10 -14.32
CA PHE A 101 -5.80 6.73 -15.27
C PHE A 101 -4.53 5.89 -15.50
N ARG A 102 -3.98 5.28 -14.45
CA ARG A 102 -2.80 4.39 -14.56
C ARG A 102 -3.03 3.17 -15.43
N HIS A 103 -4.28 2.75 -15.61
CA HIS A 103 -4.63 1.56 -16.38
C HIS A 103 -5.10 1.87 -17.82
N VAL A 104 -5.24 3.15 -18.20
CA VAL A 104 -5.63 3.55 -19.56
C VAL A 104 -4.47 3.38 -20.57
N CYS A 105 -3.39 4.14 -20.40
CA CYS A 105 -2.24 4.10 -21.31
C CYS A 105 -0.95 4.60 -20.63
N LYS A 106 0.20 4.51 -21.32
CA LYS A 106 1.50 4.94 -20.76
C LYS A 106 1.54 6.43 -20.40
N SER A 107 0.93 7.29 -21.22
CA SER A 107 0.90 8.73 -20.95
C SER A 107 0.04 9.07 -19.73
N PHE A 108 -1.13 8.43 -19.61
CA PHE A 108 -2.03 8.63 -18.48
C PHE A 108 -1.45 8.06 -17.19
N ARG A 109 -0.72 6.94 -17.28
CA ARG A 109 0.06 6.40 -16.17
C ARG A 109 1.12 7.38 -15.70
N ALA A 110 1.91 7.97 -16.60
CA ALA A 110 2.93 8.95 -16.22
C ALA A 110 2.31 10.19 -15.55
N LEU A 111 1.16 10.65 -16.05
CA LEU A 111 0.42 11.75 -15.43
C LEU A 111 -0.07 11.38 -14.02
N ALA A 112 -0.76 10.25 -13.88
CA ALA A 112 -1.23 9.80 -12.58
C ALA A 112 -0.07 9.58 -11.61
N ASP A 113 1.02 8.92 -12.05
CA ASP A 113 2.24 8.74 -11.27
C ASP A 113 2.88 10.06 -10.83
N SER A 114 2.58 11.20 -11.47
CA SER A 114 3.07 12.54 -11.07
C SER A 114 2.22 13.22 -10.00
N TRP A 115 0.99 12.77 -9.77
CA TRP A 115 0.15 13.29 -8.68
C TRP A 115 0.64 12.75 -7.36
N ILE A 116 0.78 13.66 -6.39
CA ILE A 116 1.24 13.36 -5.04
C ILE A 116 0.12 12.62 -4.32
N PRO A 117 0.29 11.34 -3.97
CA PRO A 117 -0.69 10.61 -3.18
C PRO A 117 -0.72 11.16 -1.75
N THR A 118 -1.92 11.14 -1.16
CA THR A 118 -2.21 11.60 0.20
C THR A 118 -2.62 10.45 1.12
N PHE A 119 -2.65 9.21 0.60
CA PHE A 119 -3.14 8.03 1.31
C PHE A 119 -2.46 7.85 2.67
N THR A 120 -3.27 7.63 3.71
CA THR A 120 -2.78 7.49 5.08
C THR A 120 -2.69 6.04 5.53
N GLU A 121 -3.57 5.17 5.01
CA GLU A 121 -3.69 3.78 5.42
C GLU A 121 -3.62 2.87 4.18
N ILE A 122 -2.82 1.80 4.28
CA ILE A 122 -2.79 0.75 3.28
C ILE A 122 -2.92 -0.60 3.97
N SER A 123 -3.90 -1.40 3.54
CA SER A 123 -4.00 -2.80 3.95
C SER A 123 -4.04 -3.73 2.75
N ILE A 124 -3.34 -4.86 2.85
CA ILE A 124 -3.22 -5.83 1.74
C ILE A 124 -3.68 -7.20 2.23
N LYS A 125 -4.57 -7.83 1.48
CA LYS A 125 -5.08 -9.19 1.75
C LYS A 125 -5.16 -10.01 0.46
N SER A 126 -5.25 -11.32 0.60
CA SER A 126 -5.53 -12.19 -0.55
C SER A 126 -6.92 -12.80 -0.46
N LYS A 127 -7.52 -12.98 -1.62
CA LYS A 127 -8.71 -13.80 -1.87
C LYS A 127 -8.30 -15.00 -2.71
N SER A 128 -9.20 -15.95 -2.95
CA SER A 128 -8.92 -17.21 -3.68
C SER A 128 -8.09 -17.04 -4.96
N ASP A 129 -8.35 -15.98 -5.71
CA ASP A 129 -7.87 -15.74 -7.07
C ASP A 129 -7.51 -14.25 -7.30
N ALA A 130 -7.44 -13.47 -6.23
CA ALA A 130 -7.16 -12.04 -6.33
C ALA A 130 -6.33 -11.52 -5.15
N ILE A 131 -5.62 -10.43 -5.39
CA ILE A 131 -5.03 -9.60 -4.34
C ILE A 131 -5.94 -8.40 -4.15
N ILE A 132 -6.23 -8.08 -2.90
CA ILE A 132 -6.99 -6.90 -2.56
C ILE A 132 -6.08 -5.92 -1.86
N VAL A 133 -6.09 -4.67 -2.32
CA VAL A 133 -5.39 -3.56 -1.67
C VAL A 133 -6.44 -2.52 -1.31
N LYS A 134 -6.51 -2.18 -0.03
CA LYS A 134 -7.29 -1.06 0.47
C LYS A 134 -6.36 0.16 0.60
N PHE A 135 -6.74 1.27 0.00
CA PHE A 135 -6.10 2.58 0.16
C PHE A 135 -7.11 3.48 0.87
N ASP A 136 -6.85 3.81 2.14
CA ASP A 136 -7.83 4.43 3.04
C ASP A 136 -9.18 3.68 3.01
N ASP A 137 -10.24 4.27 2.44
CA ASP A 137 -11.57 3.67 2.34
C ASP A 137 -11.84 2.89 1.05
N GLU A 138 -10.98 3.03 0.04
CA GLU A 138 -11.16 2.46 -1.29
C GLU A 138 -10.49 1.08 -1.42
N GLU A 139 -11.26 0.06 -1.79
CA GLU A 139 -10.79 -1.32 -1.95
C GLU A 139 -10.68 -1.69 -3.43
N ILE A 140 -9.48 -2.07 -3.87
CA ILE A 140 -9.22 -2.47 -5.27
C ILE A 140 -8.86 -3.95 -5.32
N GLU A 141 -9.64 -4.71 -6.10
CA GLU A 141 -9.42 -6.13 -6.37
C GLU A 141 -8.60 -6.33 -7.65
N TYR A 142 -7.46 -7.01 -7.52
CA TYR A 142 -6.52 -7.29 -8.60
C TYR A 142 -6.46 -8.79 -8.88
N THR A 143 -6.93 -9.22 -10.06
CA THR A 143 -6.74 -10.59 -10.56
C THR A 143 -5.31 -10.85 -11.04
N ASP A 144 -4.56 -9.80 -11.40
CA ASP A 144 -3.13 -9.87 -11.70
C ASP A 144 -2.31 -9.18 -10.59
N GLY A 145 -1.62 -9.99 -9.77
CA GLY A 145 -0.77 -9.48 -8.70
C GLY A 145 0.36 -8.54 -9.18
N ASN A 146 0.77 -8.57 -10.46
CA ASN A 146 1.72 -7.58 -10.98
C ASN A 146 1.12 -6.17 -11.02
N ARG A 147 -0.16 -6.06 -11.31
CA ARG A 147 -0.87 -4.78 -11.29
C ARG A 147 -0.93 -4.25 -9.86
N ALA A 148 -1.32 -5.08 -8.89
CA ALA A 148 -1.28 -4.70 -7.48
C ALA A 148 0.12 -4.21 -7.04
N ILE A 149 1.20 -4.91 -7.40
CA ILE A 149 2.58 -4.48 -7.08
C ILE A 149 2.92 -3.16 -7.79
N SER A 150 2.58 -3.00 -9.06
CA SER A 150 2.80 -1.77 -9.84
C SER A 150 2.09 -0.58 -9.21
N ASP A 151 0.89 -0.80 -8.68
CA ASP A 151 0.04 0.23 -8.10
C ASP A 151 0.56 0.62 -6.71
N LEU A 152 0.82 -0.35 -5.83
CA LEU A 152 1.48 -0.14 -4.55
C LEU A 152 2.81 0.61 -4.70
N THR A 153 3.68 0.18 -5.62
CA THR A 153 5.00 0.80 -5.77
C THR A 153 4.95 2.22 -6.33
N SER A 154 3.89 2.60 -7.04
CA SER A 154 3.69 3.99 -7.46
C SER A 154 3.37 4.92 -6.29
N ILE A 155 2.77 4.39 -5.23
CA ILE A 155 2.50 5.14 -3.99
C ILE A 155 3.75 5.15 -3.11
N LEU A 156 4.35 3.98 -2.89
CA LEU A 156 5.55 3.82 -2.05
C LEU A 156 6.80 4.51 -2.62
N ALA A 157 6.76 4.92 -3.90
CA ALA A 157 7.83 5.68 -4.53
C ALA A 157 7.97 7.10 -3.96
N TYR A 158 6.95 7.63 -3.28
CA TYR A 158 6.95 8.96 -2.68
C TYR A 158 7.70 8.94 -1.34
N PRO A 159 8.91 9.54 -1.25
CA PRO A 159 9.78 9.36 -0.10
C PRO A 159 9.35 10.14 1.15
N ASP A 160 8.46 11.11 1.01
CA ASP A 160 7.97 11.94 2.12
C ASP A 160 6.58 11.51 2.60
N LEU A 161 5.96 10.54 1.91
CA LEU A 161 4.66 9.99 2.30
C LEU A 161 4.82 9.15 3.57
N LYS A 162 4.14 9.58 4.64
CA LYS A 162 4.11 8.88 5.93
C LYS A 162 2.74 8.27 6.14
N PHE A 163 2.67 6.95 6.08
CA PHE A 163 1.44 6.23 6.38
C PHE A 163 1.16 6.29 7.88
N HIS A 164 -0.10 6.51 8.24
CA HIS A 164 -0.60 6.19 9.56
C HIS A 164 -0.44 4.68 9.80
N GLU A 165 -0.93 3.86 8.87
CA GLU A 165 -0.92 2.40 8.95
C GLU A 165 -0.52 1.73 7.63
N PHE A 166 0.27 0.65 7.72
CA PHE A 166 0.66 -0.19 6.57
C PHE A 166 0.65 -1.66 6.98
N GLU A 167 -0.41 -2.39 6.63
CA GLU A 167 -0.71 -3.72 7.17
C GLU A 167 -0.82 -4.82 6.11
N PHE A 168 -0.40 -6.04 6.47
CA PHE A 168 -0.68 -7.27 5.72
C PHE A 168 -1.59 -8.19 6.53
N ASN A 169 -2.68 -8.62 5.91
CA ASN A 169 -3.55 -9.62 6.49
C ASN A 169 -2.90 -11.01 6.51
N SER A 170 -3.31 -11.82 7.48
CA SER A 170 -2.78 -13.17 7.72
C SER A 170 -2.90 -14.12 6.51
N ASN A 171 -3.90 -13.88 5.65
CA ASN A 171 -4.20 -14.70 4.49
C ASN A 171 -3.43 -14.33 3.21
N LEU A 172 -2.47 -13.40 3.28
CA LEU A 172 -1.72 -12.95 2.11
C LEU A 172 -0.97 -14.10 1.41
N ASP A 173 -1.05 -14.13 0.09
CA ASP A 173 -0.27 -15.04 -0.74
C ASP A 173 1.24 -14.78 -0.59
N LYS A 174 1.98 -15.83 -0.21
CA LYS A 174 3.43 -15.78 0.01
C LYS A 174 4.19 -15.42 -1.26
N ARG A 175 3.74 -15.90 -2.43
CA ARG A 175 4.41 -15.61 -3.71
C ARG A 175 4.24 -14.14 -4.11
N PHE A 176 3.06 -13.58 -3.85
CA PHE A 176 2.84 -12.15 -3.99
C PHE A 176 3.81 -11.34 -3.13
N LEU A 177 3.96 -11.68 -1.85
CA LEU A 177 4.89 -10.98 -0.95
C LEU A 177 6.34 -11.06 -1.46
N GLU A 178 6.78 -12.22 -1.94
CA GLU A 178 8.14 -12.39 -2.47
C GLU A 178 8.39 -11.48 -3.68
N ARG A 179 7.41 -11.39 -4.58
CA ARG A 179 7.47 -10.48 -5.74
C ARG A 179 7.46 -9.01 -5.31
N LEU A 180 6.67 -8.66 -4.30
CA LEU A 180 6.66 -7.30 -3.75
C LEU A 180 8.02 -6.94 -3.13
N VAL A 181 8.60 -7.82 -2.30
CA VAL A 181 9.92 -7.61 -1.68
C VAL A 181 10.98 -7.39 -2.76
N LEU A 182 11.07 -8.27 -3.76
CA LEU A 182 12.01 -8.12 -4.88
C LEU A 182 11.83 -6.77 -5.60
N LYS A 183 10.58 -6.33 -5.77
CA LYS A 183 10.30 -5.04 -6.39
C LYS A 183 10.78 -3.87 -5.52
N LEU A 184 10.49 -3.90 -4.22
CA LEU A 184 10.96 -2.89 -3.26
C LEU A 184 12.49 -2.81 -3.22
N GLU A 185 13.19 -3.96 -3.26
CA GLU A 185 14.65 -4.03 -3.34
C GLU A 185 15.18 -3.38 -4.62
N SER A 186 14.59 -3.74 -5.77
CA SER A 186 15.01 -3.22 -7.08
C SER A 186 14.88 -1.70 -7.17
N LEU A 187 13.85 -1.14 -6.54
CA LEU A 187 13.54 0.29 -6.53
C LEU A 187 14.21 1.02 -5.35
N LYS A 188 14.88 0.31 -4.45
CA LYS A 188 15.50 0.84 -3.22
C LYS A 188 14.54 1.68 -2.38
N LEU A 189 13.25 1.32 -2.38
CA LEU A 189 12.22 2.09 -1.69
C LEU A 189 12.34 1.95 -0.17
N LYS A 190 11.90 3.01 0.52
CA LYS A 190 11.81 3.04 1.98
C LYS A 190 10.41 3.47 2.38
N ILE A 191 9.84 2.76 3.34
CA ILE A 191 8.46 2.94 3.80
C ILE A 191 8.47 3.69 5.13
N HIS A 192 7.65 4.73 5.24
CA HIS A 192 7.47 5.52 6.45
C HIS A 192 6.12 5.17 7.04
N VAL A 193 6.10 4.71 8.28
CA VAL A 193 4.87 4.31 8.98
C VAL A 193 4.87 4.90 10.37
N ALA A 194 3.74 5.45 10.81
CA ALA A 194 3.54 5.97 12.16
C ALA A 194 3.22 4.85 13.15
N TYR A 195 2.29 3.96 12.79
CA TYR A 195 1.79 2.87 13.63
C TYR A 195 2.00 1.51 12.96
N PHE A 196 2.48 0.55 13.75
CA PHE A 196 2.82 -0.76 13.24
C PHE A 196 2.10 -1.84 14.06
N HIS A 197 1.15 -2.54 13.44
CA HIS A 197 0.39 -3.61 14.08
C HIS A 197 1.04 -4.97 13.80
N LEU A 198 1.41 -5.69 14.85
CA LEU A 198 2.04 -7.00 14.78
C LEU A 198 1.26 -8.04 15.57
N ASN A 199 1.07 -9.20 14.96
CA ASN A 199 0.54 -10.39 15.61
C ASN A 199 1.25 -11.65 15.09
N SER A 200 0.88 -12.82 15.62
CA SER A 200 1.49 -14.09 15.21
C SER A 200 1.38 -14.38 13.73
N ASP A 201 0.28 -13.94 13.12
CA ASP A 201 -0.10 -14.34 11.78
C ASP A 201 0.54 -13.44 10.73
N ASN A 202 0.72 -12.15 11.05
CA ASN A 202 1.30 -11.17 10.15
C ASN A 202 2.82 -11.01 10.31
N TRP A 203 3.40 -11.41 11.45
CA TRP A 203 4.81 -11.19 11.76
C TRP A 203 5.76 -11.80 10.71
N GLU A 204 5.48 -13.01 10.21
CA GLU A 204 6.36 -13.64 9.22
C GLU A 204 6.41 -12.86 7.89
N TYR A 205 5.36 -12.08 7.58
CA TYR A 205 5.32 -11.19 6.43
C TYR A 205 6.06 -9.88 6.74
N HIS A 206 5.69 -9.21 7.85
CA HIS A 206 6.31 -7.93 8.25
C HIS A 206 7.82 -8.06 8.49
N LYS A 207 8.28 -9.20 9.00
CA LYS A 207 9.69 -9.53 9.19
C LYS A 207 10.49 -9.45 7.88
N ARG A 208 9.90 -9.84 6.75
CA ARG A 208 10.55 -9.73 5.42
C ARG A 208 10.67 -8.29 4.96
N LEU A 209 9.81 -7.40 5.47
CA LEU A 209 9.77 -5.99 5.08
C LEU A 209 10.53 -5.06 6.02
N LEU A 210 11.01 -5.57 7.17
CA LEU A 210 11.85 -4.82 8.11
C LEU A 210 12.98 -4.00 7.46
N PRO A 211 13.71 -4.49 6.45
CA PRO A 211 14.77 -3.71 5.81
C PRO A 211 14.29 -2.45 5.07
N PHE A 212 13.01 -2.37 4.71
CA PHE A 212 12.43 -1.26 3.95
C PHE A 212 11.82 -0.18 4.85
N TYR A 213 11.45 -0.49 6.10
CA TYR A 213 10.92 0.53 7.01
C TYR A 213 11.99 1.53 7.45
N ARG A 214 11.67 2.81 7.43
CA ARG A 214 12.46 3.86 8.08
C ARG A 214 12.23 3.78 9.59
N THR A 215 13.10 3.05 10.28
CA THR A 215 12.98 2.81 11.73
C THR A 215 12.98 4.07 12.60
N GLU A 216 13.37 5.23 12.06
CA GLU A 216 13.38 6.51 12.76
C GLU A 216 12.01 7.20 12.78
N THR A 217 11.09 6.78 11.90
CA THR A 217 9.77 7.42 11.75
C THR A 217 8.65 6.66 12.44
N VAL A 218 8.94 5.45 12.94
CA VAL A 218 7.97 4.60 13.62
C VAL A 218 7.67 5.18 14.99
N GLY A 219 6.41 5.54 15.19
CA GLY A 219 5.89 6.10 16.44
C GLY A 219 5.78 5.00 17.48
N THR A 220 4.78 4.13 17.35
CA THR A 220 4.47 3.03 18.28
C THR A 220 4.25 1.73 17.54
N VAL A 221 4.80 0.64 18.08
CA VAL A 221 4.53 -0.73 17.61
C VAL A 221 3.51 -1.39 18.52
N SER A 222 2.31 -1.64 18.02
CA SER A 222 1.29 -2.40 18.73
C SER A 222 1.46 -3.89 18.44
N ILE A 223 1.58 -4.69 19.49
CA ILE A 223 1.85 -6.13 19.42
C ILE A 223 0.71 -6.85 20.12
N TYR A 224 0.00 -7.69 19.39
CA TYR A 224 -1.15 -8.40 19.89
C TYR A 224 -0.98 -9.92 19.73
N GLY A 225 -1.38 -10.68 20.74
CA GLY A 225 -1.42 -12.13 20.63
C GLY A 225 -1.53 -12.86 21.96
N SER A 226 -1.23 -14.16 21.93
CA SER A 226 -1.15 -14.98 23.14
C SER A 226 0.08 -14.63 23.96
N GLN A 227 0.01 -14.82 25.29
CA GLN A 227 1.16 -14.61 26.18
C GLN A 227 2.41 -15.39 25.76
N THR A 228 2.24 -16.62 25.23
CA THR A 228 3.37 -17.45 24.79
C THR A 228 4.05 -16.85 23.57
N TRP A 229 3.27 -16.44 22.56
CA TRP A 229 3.83 -15.85 21.35
C TRP A 229 4.49 -14.50 21.63
N VAL A 230 3.84 -13.61 22.39
CA VAL A 230 4.43 -12.30 22.75
C VAL A 230 5.71 -12.49 23.56
N SER A 231 5.71 -13.40 24.53
CA SER A 231 6.90 -13.71 25.34
C SER A 231 8.09 -14.20 24.49
N GLU A 232 7.84 -15.14 23.58
CA GLU A 232 8.87 -15.61 22.63
C GLU A 232 9.31 -14.52 21.64
N PHE A 233 8.37 -13.72 21.16
CA PHE A 233 8.64 -12.64 20.23
C PHE A 233 9.57 -11.61 20.86
N ILE A 234 9.23 -11.12 22.06
CA ILE A 234 10.03 -10.15 22.82
C ILE A 234 11.42 -10.73 23.10
N GLU A 235 11.52 -12.00 23.47
CA GLU A 235 12.82 -12.68 23.63
C GLU A 235 13.64 -12.69 22.33
N LYS A 236 13.02 -13.03 21.18
CA LYS A 236 13.68 -13.06 19.86
C LYS A 236 14.18 -11.69 19.43
N ILE A 237 13.44 -10.61 19.70
CA ILE A 237 13.85 -9.25 19.31
C ILE A 237 14.79 -8.58 20.33
N ALA A 238 14.70 -8.95 21.62
CA ALA A 238 15.65 -8.51 22.67
C ALA A 238 17.09 -8.85 22.31
N LEU A 239 17.30 -10.07 21.78
CA LEU A 239 18.61 -10.55 21.33
C LEU A 239 19.17 -9.75 20.14
N LYS A 240 18.31 -8.99 19.44
CA LYS A 240 18.66 -8.14 18.30
C LYS A 240 18.64 -6.65 18.65
N SER A 241 18.83 -6.30 19.93
CA SER A 241 18.68 -5.00 20.65
C SER A 241 19.19 -3.70 20.01
N LYS A 242 19.74 -3.73 18.79
CA LYS A 242 20.20 -2.53 18.06
C LYS A 242 19.10 -1.84 17.25
N ASN A 243 17.93 -2.43 17.06
CA ASN A 243 16.89 -1.85 16.21
C ASN A 243 16.11 -0.73 16.95
N LYS A 244 16.00 0.46 16.34
CA LYS A 244 15.17 1.57 16.85
C LYS A 244 13.66 1.31 16.70
N LEU A 245 13.27 0.36 15.84
CA LEU A 245 11.87 0.06 15.54
C LEU A 245 11.01 -0.19 16.78
N PHE A 246 11.59 -0.83 17.81
CA PHE A 246 10.88 -1.25 19.02
C PHE A 246 11.20 -0.34 20.22
N SER A 247 11.44 0.95 19.98
CA SER A 247 11.67 1.92 21.07
C SER A 247 10.38 2.21 21.85
N ASN A 248 9.24 2.25 21.15
CA ASN A 248 7.92 2.45 21.75
C ASN A 248 7.02 1.27 21.38
N MET A 249 6.50 0.57 22.39
CA MET A 249 5.68 -0.61 22.19
C MET A 249 4.40 -0.59 23.03
N GLU A 250 3.35 -1.18 22.48
CA GLU A 250 2.13 -1.53 23.20
C GLU A 250 1.92 -3.02 23.07
N LEU A 251 1.92 -3.74 24.20
CA LEU A 251 1.77 -5.18 24.24
C LEU A 251 0.38 -5.53 24.73
N ASN A 252 -0.48 -5.93 23.81
CA ASN A 252 -1.88 -6.30 24.06
C ASN A 252 -2.00 -7.81 24.16
N VAL A 253 -2.20 -8.34 25.37
CA VAL A 253 -2.20 -9.79 25.65
C VAL A 253 -3.53 -10.20 26.26
N HIS A 254 -4.24 -11.10 25.59
CA HIS A 254 -5.57 -11.57 26.03
C HIS A 254 -5.64 -12.11 27.47
N SER A 255 -4.59 -12.81 27.91
CA SER A 255 -4.48 -13.37 29.23
C SER A 255 -3.00 -13.55 29.55
N LEU A 256 -2.54 -12.97 30.66
CA LEU A 256 -1.13 -12.96 31.01
C LEU A 256 -0.91 -13.51 32.42
N HIS A 257 -0.26 -14.67 32.51
CA HIS A 257 0.16 -15.23 33.79
C HIS A 257 1.38 -14.49 34.33
N VAL A 258 1.48 -14.38 35.66
CA VAL A 258 2.61 -13.72 36.36
C VAL A 258 3.98 -14.22 35.89
N LYS A 259 4.11 -15.51 35.59
CA LYS A 259 5.35 -16.10 35.08
C LYS A 259 5.76 -15.50 33.73
N GLU A 260 4.82 -15.43 32.78
CA GLU A 260 5.08 -14.86 31.45
C GLU A 260 5.25 -13.35 31.52
N ALA A 261 4.46 -12.63 32.32
CA ALA A 261 4.66 -11.20 32.57
C ALA A 261 6.08 -10.91 33.08
N THR A 262 6.55 -11.70 34.05
CA THR A 262 7.92 -11.57 34.59
C THR A 262 8.96 -11.77 33.49
N LYS A 263 8.75 -12.76 32.61
CA LYS A 263 9.66 -13.06 31.50
C LYS A 263 9.69 -11.93 30.47
N ILE A 264 8.53 -11.41 30.07
CA ILE A 264 8.40 -10.28 29.15
C ILE A 264 9.14 -9.06 29.72
N ILE A 265 8.82 -8.65 30.96
CA ILE A 265 9.44 -7.49 31.59
C ILE A 265 10.96 -7.69 31.71
N LYS A 266 11.43 -8.86 32.15
CA LYS A 266 12.87 -9.17 32.20
C LYS A 266 13.57 -8.97 30.85
N ASN A 267 12.92 -9.36 29.76
CA ASN A 267 13.48 -9.19 28.43
C ASN A 267 13.44 -7.71 28.01
N LEU A 268 12.32 -7.00 28.22
CA LEU A 268 12.19 -5.57 27.92
C LEU A 268 13.26 -4.71 28.61
N LEU A 269 13.58 -5.02 29.87
CA LEU A 269 14.62 -4.30 30.62
C LEU A 269 16.04 -4.46 30.04
N GLN A 270 16.24 -5.40 29.11
CA GLN A 270 17.51 -5.58 28.39
C GLN A 270 17.57 -4.78 27.07
N PHE A 271 16.48 -4.10 26.67
CA PHE A 271 16.44 -3.33 25.42
C PHE A 271 17.10 -1.97 25.63
N SER A 272 18.32 -1.82 25.14
CA SER A 272 19.09 -0.59 25.30
C SER A 272 18.45 0.63 24.64
N LYS A 273 17.57 0.45 23.65
CA LYS A 273 16.84 1.52 22.94
C LYS A 273 15.36 1.62 23.29
N LEU A 274 14.88 0.87 24.29
CA LEU A 274 13.51 1.03 24.75
C LEU A 274 13.35 2.40 25.40
N GLU A 275 12.35 3.15 24.95
CA GLU A 275 11.94 4.44 25.51
C GLU A 275 10.63 4.28 26.28
N TYR A 276 9.67 3.54 25.72
CA TYR A 276 8.37 3.30 26.32
C TYR A 276 7.82 1.91 25.98
N CYS A 277 7.21 1.26 26.97
CA CYS A 277 6.39 0.07 26.75
C CYS A 277 5.15 0.15 27.64
N TYR A 278 3.99 0.01 27.03
CA TYR A 278 2.76 -0.35 27.73
C TYR A 278 2.51 -1.85 27.59
N LEU A 279 2.15 -2.50 28.68
CA LEU A 279 1.76 -3.90 28.70
C LEU A 279 0.36 -3.98 29.34
N ASP A 280 -0.63 -4.33 28.51
CA ASP A 280 -2.01 -4.51 28.92
C ASP A 280 -2.12 -5.79 29.76
N VAL A 281 -2.45 -5.63 31.04
CA VAL A 281 -2.58 -6.73 32.01
C VAL A 281 -3.71 -6.41 32.97
N ASP A 282 -4.65 -7.36 33.14
CA ASP A 282 -5.67 -7.29 34.18
C ASP A 282 -5.02 -7.21 35.57
N SER A 283 -5.20 -6.05 36.22
CA SER A 283 -4.42 -5.58 37.37
C SER A 283 -4.87 -6.12 38.73
N ARG A 284 -5.87 -7.01 38.76
CA ARG A 284 -6.59 -7.40 40.00
C ARG A 284 -5.73 -8.03 41.10
N SER A 285 -4.52 -8.54 40.82
CA SER A 285 -3.51 -8.82 41.87
C SER A 285 -2.08 -9.00 41.31
N ASN A 286 -1.30 -7.92 41.27
CA ASN A 286 0.09 -7.91 40.79
C ASN A 286 1.15 -8.14 41.89
N PHE A 287 0.76 -8.56 43.10
CA PHE A 287 1.69 -8.68 44.24
C PHE A 287 2.90 -9.59 43.95
N GLN A 288 2.66 -10.79 43.41
CA GLN A 288 3.74 -11.72 43.09
C GLN A 288 4.61 -11.21 41.94
N LEU A 289 4.04 -10.49 40.98
CA LEU A 289 4.77 -9.89 39.88
C LEU A 289 5.71 -8.79 40.39
N LYS A 290 5.23 -7.89 41.24
CA LYS A 290 6.06 -6.85 41.90
C LYS A 290 7.26 -7.45 42.62
N LYS A 291 7.04 -8.50 43.44
CA LYS A 291 8.13 -9.23 44.12
C LYS A 291 9.13 -9.86 43.15
N ASN A 292 8.67 -10.33 41.99
CA ASN A 292 9.56 -10.85 40.97
C ASN A 292 10.40 -9.73 40.34
N ILE A 293 9.81 -8.55 40.10
CA ILE A 293 10.53 -7.38 39.55
C ILE A 293 11.57 -6.84 40.53
N GLU A 294 11.28 -6.83 41.83
CA GLU A 294 12.29 -6.52 42.87
C GLU A 294 13.47 -7.48 42.82
N ARG A 295 13.21 -8.78 42.66
CA ARG A 295 14.24 -9.82 42.52
C ARG A 295 15.09 -9.66 41.26
N LEU A 296 14.58 -8.99 40.22
CA LEU A 296 15.36 -8.64 39.04
C LEU A 296 16.35 -7.49 39.31
N GLY A 297 16.20 -6.77 40.42
CA GLY A 297 17.05 -5.65 40.82
C GLY A 297 16.36 -4.28 40.78
N ALA A 298 15.05 -4.23 40.48
CA ALA A 298 14.29 -3.00 40.56
C ALA A 298 14.06 -2.59 42.02
N LYS A 299 14.09 -1.29 42.32
CA LYS A 299 13.91 -0.77 43.68
C LYS A 299 12.68 0.11 43.75
N ILE A 300 11.87 -0.04 44.80
CA ILE A 300 10.78 0.87 45.11
C ILE A 300 11.38 2.25 45.44
N GLN A 301 10.78 3.31 44.89
CA GLN A 301 11.16 4.69 45.18
C GLN A 301 10.09 5.40 46.01
N GLY A 302 10.52 5.94 47.14
CA GLY A 302 9.65 6.66 48.08
C GLY A 302 8.56 5.78 48.68
N PHE A 303 7.40 6.39 48.94
CA PHE A 303 6.24 5.74 49.58
C PHE A 303 5.28 5.05 48.59
N ARG A 304 5.56 5.12 47.27
CA ARG A 304 4.66 4.57 46.24
C ARG A 304 5.06 3.12 45.92
N SER A 305 4.33 2.15 46.47
CA SER A 305 4.53 0.70 46.24
C SER A 305 4.21 0.22 44.81
N ASP A 306 3.84 1.13 43.93
CA ASP A 306 3.42 0.86 42.55
C ASP A 306 4.47 1.30 41.53
N ILE A 307 5.55 1.96 41.96
CA ILE A 307 6.61 2.48 41.09
C ILE A 307 7.95 1.86 41.47
N PHE A 308 8.63 1.28 40.48
CA PHE A 308 9.95 0.68 40.63
C PHE A 308 10.94 1.33 39.68
N HIS A 309 12.17 1.57 40.15
CA HIS A 309 13.26 2.05 39.31
C HIS A 309 14.24 0.90 39.05
N TYR A 310 14.52 0.64 37.77
CA TYR A 310 15.49 -0.34 37.33
C TYR A 310 16.68 0.35 36.64
N PRO A 311 17.92 0.20 37.15
CA PRO A 311 19.08 0.87 36.57
C PRO A 311 19.40 0.31 35.18
N ILE A 312 19.67 1.20 34.22
CA ILE A 312 20.13 0.80 32.88
C ILE A 312 21.65 0.72 32.91
N LEU A 313 22.20 -0.45 32.55
CA LEU A 313 23.63 -0.68 32.61
C LEU A 313 24.37 0.28 31.67
N TYR A 314 25.39 0.95 32.18
CA TYR A 314 26.18 1.96 31.45
C TYR A 314 25.40 3.20 30.98
N SER A 315 24.23 3.48 31.56
CA SER A 315 23.51 4.75 31.39
C SER A 315 23.29 5.45 32.73
N THR A 316 23.14 6.76 32.71
CA THR A 316 22.62 7.54 33.84
C THR A 316 21.10 7.45 33.95
N ASP A 317 20.44 7.01 32.87
CA ASP A 317 19.02 6.72 32.81
C ASP A 317 18.64 5.47 33.62
N PHE A 318 17.35 5.35 33.88
CA PHE A 318 16.73 4.17 34.48
C PHE A 318 15.39 3.90 33.81
N PHE A 319 14.90 2.68 33.93
CA PHE A 319 13.50 2.37 33.62
C PHE A 319 12.64 2.61 34.85
N GLU A 320 11.64 3.46 34.72
CA GLU A 320 10.53 3.57 35.66
C GLU A 320 9.45 2.54 35.27
N ILE A 321 9.16 1.61 36.17
CA ILE A 321 8.14 0.58 35.99
C ILE A 321 6.97 0.94 36.90
N LYS A 322 5.85 1.38 36.30
CA LYS A 322 4.63 1.75 37.01
C LYS A 322 3.57 0.67 36.82
N PHE A 323 2.98 0.23 37.93
CA PHE A 323 1.80 -0.62 37.95
C PHE A 323 0.56 0.23 38.15
N ASP A 324 -0.41 0.14 37.24
CA ASP A 324 -1.69 0.86 37.31
C ASP A 324 -2.86 -0.12 37.21
N CYS A 325 -4.09 0.39 37.36
CA CYS A 325 -5.31 -0.38 37.12
C CYS A 325 -5.46 -0.79 35.65
N GLU A 326 -4.93 0.01 34.72
CA GLU A 326 -4.99 -0.21 33.28
C GLU A 326 -3.90 -1.17 32.77
N GLY A 327 -2.77 -1.30 33.47
CA GLY A 327 -1.69 -2.20 33.03
C GLY A 327 -0.34 -1.86 33.65
N ILE A 328 0.74 -2.23 32.95
CA ILE A 328 2.13 -2.00 33.38
C ILE A 328 2.81 -1.10 32.36
N PHE A 329 3.42 -0.02 32.86
CA PHE A 329 4.15 0.95 32.06
C PHE A 329 5.64 0.82 32.38
N ILE A 330 6.48 0.78 31.34
CA ILE A 330 7.93 0.83 31.45
C ILE A 330 8.40 2.02 30.63
N GLU A 331 8.93 3.04 31.29
CA GLU A 331 9.39 4.26 30.63
C GLU A 331 10.85 4.52 30.97
N ARG A 332 11.66 4.88 29.97
CA ARG A 332 13.00 5.39 30.22
C ARG A 332 12.92 6.80 30.78
N LYS A 333 13.58 7.02 31.91
CA LYS A 333 13.72 8.33 32.53
C LYS A 333 15.19 8.66 32.72
N SER A 334 15.56 9.90 32.42
CA SER A 334 16.86 10.44 32.83
C SER A 334 16.78 10.90 34.27
N LYS A 335 17.85 10.71 35.03
CA LYS A 335 17.98 11.39 36.33
C LYS A 335 18.05 12.88 36.04
N SER A 336 17.05 13.63 36.48
CA SER A 336 17.14 15.09 36.54
C SER A 336 18.40 15.44 37.34
N THR A 337 19.38 16.06 36.68
CA THR A 337 20.55 16.68 37.33
C THR A 337 20.15 17.66 38.41
#